data_AF-A0A1H9PIS6-F1
#
_entry.id   AF-A0A1H9PIS6-F1
#
_cell.length_a   1.000
_cell.length_b   1.000
_cell.length_c   1.000
_cell.angle_alpha   90.00
_cell.angle_beta   90.00
_cell.angle_gamma   90.00
#
_symmetry.space_group_name_H-M   'P 1'
#
loop_
_entity.id
_entity.type
_entity.pdbx_description
1 polymer ?
#
loop_
_entity_poly.entity_id
_entity_poly.type
_entity_poly.pdbx_seq_one_letter_code
_entity_poly.pdbx_strand_id
1 'polypeptide(L)'
;SYVSMNMWGLTPEYMDLLEVGFEDFFNQDHPDMLKVEYLLPIHIGDLLEADKVSVKLLETNDKWFGMTYHEDKADVAQAFDKLISDGLYQTDLFSDL
;
A
#
# COMPACT_ATOMS: atom_id res chain seq x y z
N SER A 1 14.82 3.40 9.32
CA SER A 1 13.47 3.93 9.64
C SER A 1 12.44 3.01 9.04
N TYR A 2 11.25 2.91 9.64
CA TYR A 2 10.12 2.18 9.04
C TYR A 2 9.41 3.05 8.01
N VAL A 3 8.89 2.43 6.95
CA VAL A 3 8.09 3.08 5.90
C VAL A 3 6.90 2.20 5.55
N SER A 4 5.79 2.82 5.12
CA SER A 4 4.66 2.08 4.57
C SER A 4 4.83 1.90 3.07
N MET A 5 4.76 0.65 2.60
CA MET A 5 4.74 0.30 1.17
C MET A 5 3.30 0.14 0.65
N ASN A 6 2.32 0.76 1.33
CA ASN A 6 0.90 0.73 1.02
C ASN A 6 0.24 -0.67 1.07
N MET A 7 0.72 -1.55 1.95
CA MET A 7 0.10 -2.84 2.25
C MET A 7 -0.55 -2.79 3.63
N TRP A 8 -1.89 -2.80 3.66
CA TRP A 8 -2.67 -2.63 4.88
C TRP A 8 -3.61 -3.81 5.10
N GLY A 9 -3.62 -4.34 6.33
CA GLY A 9 -4.70 -5.20 6.82
C GLY A 9 -5.70 -4.35 7.59
N LEU A 10 -6.95 -4.31 7.12
CA LEU A 10 -8.01 -3.46 7.68
C LEU A 10 -9.19 -4.32 8.10
N THR A 11 -9.88 -3.94 9.17
CA THR A 11 -11.13 -4.59 9.58
C THR A 11 -12.32 -3.97 8.85
N PRO A 12 -13.46 -4.66 8.70
CA PRO A 12 -14.62 -4.13 8.00
C PRO A 12 -15.13 -2.79 8.55
N GLU A 13 -15.04 -2.57 9.87
CA GLU A 13 -15.47 -1.33 10.55
C GLU A 13 -14.70 -0.09 10.07
N TYR A 14 -13.49 -0.28 9.53
CA TYR A 14 -12.74 0.83 8.93
C TYR A 14 -13.45 1.42 7.70
N MET A 15 -14.30 0.65 7.01
CA MET A 15 -15.03 1.16 5.84
C MET A 15 -15.98 2.29 6.22
N ASP A 16 -16.64 2.21 7.38
CA ASP A 16 -17.53 3.28 7.88
C ASP A 16 -16.73 4.55 8.18
N LEU A 17 -15.52 4.42 8.77
CA LEU A 17 -14.62 5.54 9.03
C LEU A 17 -14.07 6.15 7.73
N LEU A 18 -13.81 5.31 6.73
CA LEU A 18 -13.33 5.74 5.43
C LEU A 18 -14.41 6.55 4.70
N GLU A 19 -15.65 6.10 4.72
CA GLU A 19 -16.80 6.78 4.10
C GLU A 19 -17.04 8.16 4.72
N VAL A 20 -17.11 8.25 6.06
CA VAL A 20 -17.27 9.54 6.75
C VAL A 20 -16.12 10.50 6.42
N GLY A 21 -14.87 10.02 6.47
CA GLY A 21 -13.71 10.85 6.14
C GLY A 21 -13.71 11.30 4.67
N PHE A 22 -14.23 10.46 3.77
CA PHE A 22 -14.33 10.78 2.35
C PHE A 22 -15.39 11.86 2.10
N GLU A 23 -16.56 11.78 2.74
CA GLU A 23 -17.56 12.84 2.69
C GLU A 23 -17.02 14.17 3.25
N ASP A 24 -16.37 14.11 4.42
CA ASP A 24 -15.74 15.28 5.04
C ASP A 24 -14.66 15.88 4.13
N PHE A 25 -13.89 15.06 3.43
CA PHE A 25 -12.89 15.51 2.47
C PHE A 25 -13.51 16.33 1.32
N PHE A 26 -14.64 15.90 0.74
CA PHE A 26 -15.30 16.68 -0.33
C PHE A 26 -15.92 17.99 0.15
N ASN A 27 -16.31 18.05 1.42
CA ASN A 27 -16.91 19.25 2.00
C ASN A 27 -15.88 20.33 2.35
N GLN A 28 -14.58 20.03 2.26
CA GLN A 28 -13.49 21.00 2.47
C GLN A 28 -13.27 21.87 1.23
N ASP A 29 -12.78 23.09 1.45
CA ASP A 29 -12.46 24.02 0.38
C ASP A 29 -11.11 23.66 -0.26
N HIS A 30 -11.18 22.97 -1.40
CA HIS A 30 -10.00 22.57 -2.17
C HIS A 30 -9.73 23.58 -3.30
N PRO A 31 -8.52 24.17 -3.38
CA PRO A 31 -8.19 25.16 -4.41
C PRO A 31 -8.33 24.64 -5.85
N ASP A 32 -8.11 23.34 -6.08
CA ASP A 32 -8.27 22.66 -7.38
C ASP A 32 -8.77 21.22 -7.17
N MET A 33 -10.09 21.06 -7.09
CA MET A 33 -10.77 19.79 -6.85
C MET A 33 -10.37 18.67 -7.84
N LEU A 34 -9.86 19.00 -9.03
CA LEU A 34 -9.47 18.01 -10.04
C LEU A 34 -8.10 17.37 -9.78
N LYS A 35 -7.31 17.93 -8.86
CA LYS A 35 -5.96 17.45 -8.54
C LYS A 35 -5.80 16.94 -7.12
N VAL A 36 -6.83 17.05 -6.30
CA VAL A 36 -6.75 16.58 -4.91
C VAL A 36 -6.89 15.06 -4.85
N GLU A 37 -6.13 14.45 -3.95
CA GLU A 37 -6.10 13.00 -3.75
C GLU A 37 -6.48 12.69 -2.30
N TYR A 38 -7.42 11.76 -2.13
CA TYR A 38 -7.76 11.23 -0.81
C TYR A 38 -6.91 10.01 -0.51
N LEU A 39 -5.84 10.21 0.27
CA LEU A 39 -4.82 9.20 0.51
C LEU A 39 -5.08 8.45 1.83
N LEU A 40 -5.21 7.12 1.74
CA LEU A 40 -5.29 6.22 2.89
C LEU A 40 -4.25 6.49 3.99
N PRO A 41 -2.94 6.65 3.71
CA PRO A 41 -1.97 6.89 4.77
C PRO A 41 -2.18 8.20 5.52
N ILE A 42 -2.76 9.23 4.87
CA ILE A 42 -3.11 10.49 5.53
C ILE A 42 -4.30 10.26 6.45
N HIS A 43 -5.40 9.69 5.93
CA HIS A 43 -6.61 9.43 6.72
C HIS A 43 -6.35 8.55 7.93
N ILE A 44 -5.59 7.45 7.75
CA ILE A 44 -5.20 6.57 8.86
C ILE A 44 -4.32 7.34 9.87
N GLY A 45 -3.42 8.21 9.38
CA GLY A 45 -2.60 9.09 10.22
C GLY A 45 -3.46 10.02 11.09
N ASP A 46 -4.43 10.70 10.50
CA ASP A 46 -5.34 11.61 11.21
C ASP A 46 -6.17 10.87 12.27
N LEU A 47 -6.65 9.66 11.94
CA LEU A 47 -7.38 8.81 12.89
C LEU A 47 -6.48 8.30 14.03
N LEU A 48 -5.21 8.03 13.76
CA LEU A 48 -4.21 7.67 14.77
C LEU A 48 -3.93 8.84 15.71
N GLU A 49 -3.73 10.06 15.17
CA GLU A 49 -3.52 11.27 15.96
C GLU A 49 -4.73 11.62 16.83
N ALA A 50 -5.94 11.28 16.37
CA ALA A 50 -7.18 11.46 17.10
C ALA A 50 -7.52 10.32 18.08
N ASP A 51 -6.61 9.35 18.30
CA ASP A 51 -6.83 8.16 19.14
C ASP A 51 -8.08 7.33 18.77
N LYS A 52 -8.52 7.39 17.50
CA LYS A 52 -9.71 6.67 17.01
C LYS A 52 -9.41 5.26 16.53
N VAL A 53 -8.16 4.99 16.15
CA VAL A 53 -7.71 3.69 15.68
C VAL A 53 -6.35 3.34 16.28
N SER A 54 -5.96 2.07 16.17
CA SER A 54 -4.60 1.62 16.49
C SER A 54 -4.05 0.85 15.30
N VAL A 55 -2.80 1.11 14.93
CA VAL A 55 -2.10 0.40 13.85
C VAL A 55 -1.00 -0.47 14.46
N LYS A 56 -1.01 -1.76 14.12
CA LYS A 56 0.06 -2.69 14.46
C LYS A 56 1.01 -2.85 13.27
N LEU A 57 2.28 -2.51 13.47
CA LEU A 57 3.34 -2.83 12.51
C LEU A 57 3.62 -4.34 12.52
N LEU A 58 3.54 -4.97 11.36
CA LEU A 58 3.97 -6.36 11.15
C LEU A 58 5.27 -6.34 10.36
N GLU A 59 6.36 -6.73 10.99
CA GLU A 59 7.67 -6.80 10.35
C GLU A 59 7.75 -8.03 9.43
N THR A 60 8.39 -7.87 8.28
CA THR A 60 8.73 -8.96 7.36
C THR A 60 10.23 -8.95 7.06
N ASN A 61 10.79 -10.13 6.82
CA ASN A 61 12.16 -10.30 6.33
C ASN A 61 12.24 -10.21 4.80
N ASP A 62 11.09 -10.13 4.13
CA ASP A 62 11.04 -10.00 2.67
C ASP A 62 11.51 -8.63 2.20
N LYS A 63 12.02 -8.62 0.98
CA LYS A 63 12.46 -7.41 0.31
C LYS A 63 11.38 -6.96 -0.66
N TRP A 64 10.96 -5.72 -0.52
CA TRP A 64 10.12 -5.08 -1.52
C TRP A 64 10.98 -4.68 -2.73
N PHE A 65 10.50 -4.99 -3.92
CA PHE A 65 11.03 -4.51 -5.19
C PHE A 65 9.85 -4.11 -6.08
N GLY A 66 9.99 -3.01 -6.80
CA GLY A 66 8.96 -2.46 -7.66
C GLY A 66 9.58 -1.56 -8.72
N MET A 67 8.87 -1.39 -9.84
CA MET A 67 9.32 -0.47 -10.89
C MET A 67 8.77 0.93 -10.59
N THR A 68 9.66 1.85 -10.23
CA THR A 68 9.33 3.28 -10.11
C THR A 68 9.75 4.02 -11.37
N TYR A 69 10.91 3.64 -11.93
CA TYR A 69 11.44 4.14 -13.18
C TYR A 69 11.61 3.00 -14.19
N HIS A 70 11.77 3.37 -15.47
CA HIS A 70 11.99 2.38 -16.53
C HIS A 70 13.28 1.58 -16.31
N GLU A 71 14.29 2.21 -15.73
CA GLU A 71 15.61 1.64 -15.46
C GLU A 71 15.56 0.48 -14.45
N ASP A 72 14.60 0.52 -13.50
CA ASP A 72 14.41 -0.52 -12.47
C ASP A 72 14.03 -1.88 -13.06
N LYS A 73 13.62 -1.93 -14.33
CA LYS A 73 13.14 -3.16 -14.99
C LYS A 73 14.17 -4.29 -14.94
N ALA A 74 15.45 -3.98 -15.16
CA ALA A 74 16.50 -4.99 -15.18
C ALA A 74 16.68 -5.64 -13.80
N ASP A 75 16.68 -4.84 -12.76
CA ASP A 75 16.85 -5.29 -11.37
C ASP A 75 15.64 -6.09 -10.89
N VAL A 76 14.42 -5.64 -11.24
CA VAL A 76 13.18 -6.38 -10.92
C VAL A 76 13.14 -7.73 -11.64
N ALA A 77 13.52 -7.79 -12.92
CA ALA A 77 13.59 -9.06 -13.65
C ALA A 77 14.59 -10.03 -13.01
N GLN A 78 15.78 -9.53 -12.64
CA GLN A 78 16.79 -10.35 -11.97
C GLN A 78 16.31 -10.86 -10.59
N ALA A 79 15.53 -10.06 -9.86
CA ALA A 79 14.93 -10.50 -8.60
C ALA A 79 13.96 -11.67 -8.81
N PHE A 80 13.11 -11.61 -9.83
CA PHE A 80 12.22 -12.73 -10.20
C PHE A 80 12.99 -13.98 -10.63
N ASP A 81 14.00 -13.83 -11.50
CA ASP A 81 14.85 -14.94 -11.94
C ASP A 81 15.49 -15.64 -10.74
N LYS A 82 15.97 -14.85 -9.77
CA LYS A 82 16.54 -15.39 -8.54
C LYS A 82 15.51 -16.20 -7.74
N LEU A 83 14.32 -15.65 -7.52
CA LEU A 83 13.24 -16.31 -6.79
C LEU A 83 12.81 -17.64 -7.42
N ILE A 84 12.79 -17.70 -8.75
CA ILE A 84 12.51 -18.94 -9.50
C ILE A 84 13.69 -19.92 -9.36
N SER A 85 14.93 -19.46 -9.51
CA SER A 85 16.13 -20.31 -9.41
C SER A 85 16.34 -20.90 -8.02
N ASP A 86 15.93 -20.16 -6.98
CA ASP A 86 15.96 -20.59 -5.58
C ASP A 86 14.78 -21.54 -5.28
N GLY A 87 13.88 -21.77 -6.24
CA GLY A 87 12.75 -22.71 -6.14
C GLY A 87 11.55 -22.21 -5.33
N LEU A 88 11.51 -20.91 -4.98
CA LEU A 88 10.38 -20.33 -4.24
C LEU A 88 9.13 -20.20 -5.11
N TYR A 89 9.31 -19.99 -6.42
CA TYR A 89 8.22 -19.86 -7.39
C TYR A 89 8.48 -20.71 -8.62
N GLN A 90 7.39 -21.12 -9.29
CA GLN A 90 7.45 -21.75 -10.60
C GLN A 90 7.61 -20.69 -11.69
N THR A 91 8.22 -21.07 -12.82
CA THR A 91 8.34 -20.19 -13.99
C THR A 91 6.98 -19.75 -14.52
N ASP A 92 6.02 -20.69 -14.54
CA ASP A 92 4.62 -20.38 -14.82
C ASP A 92 3.81 -20.49 -13.53
N LEU A 93 3.55 -19.32 -12.94
CA LEU A 93 2.89 -19.19 -11.64
C LEU A 93 1.46 -19.77 -11.63
N PHE A 94 0.83 -19.90 -12.79
CA PHE A 94 -0.58 -20.32 -12.91
C PHE A 94 -0.73 -21.65 -13.64
N SER A 95 0.36 -22.41 -13.82
CA SER A 95 0.31 -23.68 -14.57
C SER A 95 -0.57 -24.76 -13.92
N ASP A 96 -0.96 -24.57 -12.66
CA ASP A 96 -1.81 -25.43 -11.85
C ASP A 96 -3.25 -24.91 -11.66
N LEU A 97 -3.62 -23.82 -12.33
CA LEU A 97 -4.95 -23.20 -12.33
C LEU A 97 -5.78 -23.60 -13.56
#